data_AF-A0A9E6AYN2-F1
#
_entry.id   AF-A0A9E6AYN2-F1
#
_cell.length_a   1.000
_cell.length_b   1.000
_cell.length_c   1.000
_cell.angle_alpha   90.00
_cell.angle_beta   90.00
_cell.angle_gamma   90.00
#
_symmetry.space_group_name_H-M   'P 1'
#
loop_
_entity.id
_entity.type
_entity.pdbx_description
1 polymer ?
#
loop_
_entity_poly.entity_id
_entity_poly.type
_entity_poly.pdbx_seq_one_letter_code
_entity_poly.pdbx_strand_id
1 'polypeptide(L)' 'HCRIIGRPARFLALKRFVDYALSKQDVWFARRIDIADHWRMHHPYMSKNNGMSEK' A
#
# COMPACT_ATOMS: atom_id res chain seq x y z
N HIS A 1 1.13 -3.78 -16.54
CA HIS A 1 0.45 -4.69 -17.49
C HIS A 1 1.45 -5.64 -18.13
N CYS A 2 1.13 -6.94 -18.19
CA CYS A 2 2.02 -7.99 -18.70
C CYS A 2 2.52 -7.70 -20.12
N ARG A 3 1.61 -7.32 -21.04
CA ARG A 3 1.95 -7.03 -22.46
C ARG A 3 2.90 -5.83 -22.67
N ILE A 4 3.13 -5.03 -21.64
CA ILE A 4 3.96 -3.82 -21.71
C ILE A 4 5.25 -4.03 -20.92
N ILE A 5 5.14 -4.19 -19.61
CA ILE A 5 6.32 -4.22 -18.73
C ILE A 5 7.11 -5.53 -18.85
N GLY A 6 6.48 -6.60 -19.33
CA GLY A 6 7.13 -7.88 -19.59
C GLY A 6 8.00 -7.91 -20.85
N ARG A 7 7.97 -6.87 -21.70
CA ARG A 7 8.87 -6.79 -22.87
C ARG A 7 10.31 -6.58 -22.38
N PRO A 8 11.32 -7.32 -22.87
CA PRO A 8 12.69 -7.22 -22.38
C PRO A 8 13.25 -5.79 -22.31
N ALA A 9 12.99 -4.99 -23.35
CA ALA A 9 13.41 -3.58 -23.41
C ALA A 9 12.79 -2.68 -22.31
N ARG A 10 11.63 -3.05 -21.74
CA ARG A 10 10.95 -2.28 -20.69
C ARG A 10 11.16 -2.85 -19.29
N PHE A 11 11.35 -4.17 -19.17
CA PHE A 11 11.52 -4.84 -17.88
C PHE A 11 12.73 -4.32 -17.09
N LEU A 12 13.81 -3.93 -17.79
CA LEU A 12 15.01 -3.40 -17.15
C LEU A 12 14.73 -2.16 -16.28
N ALA A 13 13.79 -1.30 -16.67
CA ALA A 13 13.40 -0.15 -15.88
C ALA A 13 12.71 -0.55 -14.57
N LEU A 14 11.83 -1.56 -14.61
CA LEU A 14 11.20 -2.11 -13.41
C LEU A 14 12.24 -2.72 -12.47
N LYS A 15 13.18 -3.51 -13.00
CA LYS A 15 14.27 -4.09 -12.20
C LYS A 15 15.08 -3.00 -11.50
N ARG A 16 15.53 -1.98 -12.23
CA ARG A 16 16.30 -0.85 -11.67
C ARG A 16 15.53 -0.11 -10.58
N PHE A 17 14.22 0.05 -10.73
CA PHE A 17 13.38 0.66 -9.71
C PHE A 17 13.30 -0.20 -8.44
N VAL A 18 13.10 -1.50 -8.59
CA VAL A 18 13.07 -2.44 -7.45
C VAL A 18 14.43 -2.43 -6.73
N ASP A 19 15.54 -2.51 -7.47
CA ASP A 19 16.89 -2.43 -6.90
C ASP A 19 17.09 -1.11 -6.12
N TYR A 20 16.66 0.02 -6.71
CA TYR A 20 16.72 1.33 -6.07
C TYR A 20 15.89 1.39 -4.78
N ALA A 21 14.64 0.92 -4.82
CA ALA A 21 13.75 0.95 -3.67
C ALA A 21 14.26 0.05 -2.52
N LEU A 22 14.85 -1.10 -2.85
CA LEU A 22 15.49 -1.99 -1.86
C LEU A 22 16.74 -1.37 -1.22
N SER A 23 17.41 -0.43 -1.91
CA SER A 23 18.58 0.27 -1.35
C SER A 23 18.23 1.33 -0.31
N LYS A 24 16.94 1.68 -0.14
CA LYS A 24 16.48 2.69 0.80
C LYS A 24 16.00 2.03 2.10
N GLN A 25 16.37 2.63 3.23
CA GLN A 25 15.83 2.23 4.53
C GLN A 25 14.37 2.69 4.65
N ASP A 26 13.61 2.01 5.50
CA ASP A 26 12.22 2.35 5.86
C ASP A 26 11.22 2.37 4.69
N VAL A 27 11.44 1.53 3.67
CA VAL A 27 10.48 1.31 2.58
C VAL A 27 9.59 0.11 2.89
N TRP A 28 8.27 0.34 2.94
CA TRP A 28 7.28 -0.73 3.09
C TRP A 28 6.75 -1.22 1.74
N PHE A 29 7.15 -2.44 1.35
CA PHE A 29 6.57 -3.14 0.20
C PHE A 29 5.28 -3.87 0.61
N ALA A 30 4.14 -3.20 0.45
CA ALA A 30 2.84 -3.69 0.91
C ALA A 30 1.95 -4.18 -0.23
N ARG A 31 1.11 -5.18 0.05
CA ARG A 31 -0.09 -5.43 -0.77
C ARG A 31 -1.18 -4.45 -0.35
N ARG A 32 -2.18 -4.28 -1.21
CA ARG A 32 -3.33 -3.41 -0.93
C ARG A 32 -4.08 -3.80 0.34
N ILE A 33 -4.18 -5.10 0.63
CA ILE A 33 -4.85 -5.59 1.85
C ILE A 33 -4.09 -5.23 3.12
N ASP A 34 -2.75 -5.30 3.09
CA ASP A 34 -1.92 -4.98 4.25
C ASP A 34 -2.06 -3.50 4.63
N ILE A 35 -2.17 -2.61 3.62
CA ILE A 35 -2.46 -1.19 3.84
C ILE A 35 -3.85 -0.98 4.44
N ALA A 36 -4.86 -1.69 3.91
CA ALA A 36 -6.23 -1.58 4.41
C ALA A 36 -6.36 -2.06 5.87
N ASP A 37 -5.69 -3.17 6.21
CA ASP A 37 -5.60 -3.69 7.58
C ASP A 37 -4.88 -2.71 8.50
N HIS A 38 -3.72 -2.19 8.07
CA HIS A 38 -2.97 -1.18 8.81
C HIS A 38 -3.82 0.06 9.09
N TRP A 39 -4.56 0.55 8.08
CA TRP A 39 -5.43 1.71 8.23
C TRP A 39 -6.58 1.47 9.19
N ARG A 40 -7.25 0.31 9.11
CA ARG A 40 -8.32 -0.05 10.06
C ARG A 40 -7.83 -0.10 11.51
N MET A 41 -6.60 -0.59 11.73
CA MET A 41 -6.02 -0.70 13.07
C MET A 41 -5.55 0.63 13.65
N HIS A 42 -4.89 1.49 12.86
CA HIS A 42 -4.27 2.73 13.35
C HIS A 42 -5.14 3.97 13.14
N HIS A 43 -6.10 3.90 12.23
CA HIS A 43 -7.02 4.99 11.88
C HIS A 43 -8.48 4.47 11.86
N PRO A 44 -9.00 3.98 13.01
CA PRO A 44 -10.36 3.48 13.08
C PRO A 44 -11.37 4.60 12.76
N TYR A 45 -12.40 4.26 12.00
CA TYR A 45 -13.47 5.19 11.68
C TYR A 45 -14.25 5.54 12.96
N MET A 46 -14.21 6.82 13.35
CA MET A 46 -15.00 7.35 14.44
C MET A 46 -16.37 7.77 13.89
N SER A 47 -17.40 6.95 14.10
CA SER A 47 -18.75 7.36 13.76
C SER A 47 -19.19 8.52 14.66
N LYS A 48 -19.57 9.66 14.07
CA LYS A 48 -20.36 10.67 14.78
C LYS A 48 -21.76 10.09 14.98
N ASN A 49 -21.95 9.28 16.01
CA ASN A 49 -23.23 8.96 16.64
C ASN A 49 -22.98 8.01 17.82
N ASN A 50 -22.94 8.59 19.02
CA ASN A 50 -23.49 7.98 20.24
C ASN A 50 -24.13 9.10 21.06
N GLY A 51 -25.09 9.79 20.44
CA GLY A 51 -26.03 10.71 21.10
C GLY A 51 -27.39 10.06 21.37
N MET A 52 -27.41 8.75 21.66
CA MET A 52 -28.62 8.02 22.04
C MET A 52 -28.24 6.89 23.02
N SER A 53 -27.77 7.31 24.20
CA SER A 53 -27.78 6.51 25.42
C SER A 53 -28.01 7.48 26.57
N GLU A 54 -29.27 7.82 26.79
CA GLU A 54 -29.88 8.11 28.11
C GLU A 54 -31.31 8.60 27.88
N LYS A 55 -32.23 7.65 27.68
CA LYS A 55 -33.55 7.60 28.33
C LYS A 55 -33.97 6.14 28.43
#